data_AF-A0AAV7M681-F1
#
_entry.id   AF-A0AAV7M681-F1
#
_cell.length_a   1.000
_cell.length_b   1.000
_cell.length_c   1.000
_cell.angle_alpha   90.00
_cell.angle_beta   90.00
_cell.angle_gamma   90.00
#
_symmetry.space_group_name_H-M   'P 1'
#
loop_
_entity.id
_entity.type
_entity.pdbx_description
1 polymer ?
#
loop_
_entity_poly.entity_id
_entity_poly.type
_entity_poly.pdbx_seq_one_letter_code
_entity_poly.pdbx_strand_id
1 'polypeptide(L)' 'VVCLADQYISHVNAKFPGSVHDAYVMRNSSIPYVMEQLQRHRVWLLGDSGYPNLSWLLT' A
#
# COMPACT_ATOMS: atom_id res chain seq x y z
N VAL A 1 5.83 0.18 -4.77
CA VAL A 1 6.57 -0.99 -4.22
C VAL A 1 6.11 -1.21 -2.79
N VAL A 2 6.07 -2.44 -2.28
CA VAL A 2 5.73 -2.73 -0.87
C VAL A 2 6.94 -3.36 -0.18
N CYS A 3 7.27 -2.83 0.98
CA CYS A 3 8.38 -3.28 1.80
C CYS A 3 7.85 -3.73 3.17
N LEU A 4 8.43 -4.79 3.70
CA LEU A 4 8.19 -5.27 5.06
C LEU A 4 9.06 -4.48 6.06
N ALA A 5 8.73 -4.58 7.34
CA ALA A 5 9.40 -3.84 8.41
C ALA A 5 10.90 -4.21 8.58
N ASP A 6 11.30 -5.38 8.09
CA ASP A 6 12.68 -5.88 8.06
C ASP A 6 13.48 -5.38 6.84
N GLN A 7 12.96 -4.37 6.13
CA GLN A 7 13.56 -3.79 4.92
C GLN A 7 13.57 -4.74 3.72
N TYR A 8 12.72 -5.77 3.74
CA TYR A 8 12.57 -6.69 2.62
C TYR A 8 11.46 -6.24 1.65
N ILE A 9 11.80 -6.08 0.38
CA ILE A 9 10.82 -5.81 -0.68
C ILE A 9 10.02 -7.09 -0.95
N SER A 10 8.76 -7.09 -0.55
CA SER A 10 7.88 -8.26 -0.73
C SER A 10 7.11 -8.23 -2.04
N HIS A 11 6.75 -7.04 -2.54
CA HIS A 11 5.91 -6.91 -3.72
C HIS A 11 6.30 -5.71 -4.59
N VAL A 12 6.29 -5.92 -5.90
CA VAL A 12 6.56 -4.89 -6.92
C VAL A 12 5.43 -4.91 -7.94
N ASN A 13 4.83 -3.75 -8.21
CA ASN A 13 3.87 -3.57 -9.29
C ASN A 13 4.47 -2.63 -10.35
N ALA A 14 4.92 -3.21 -11.46
CA ALA A 14 5.56 -2.50 -12.57
C ALA A 14 4.63 -2.31 -13.78
N LYS A 15 3.30 -2.42 -13.59
CA LYS A 15 2.31 -2.30 -14.67
C LYS A 15 2.01 -0.86 -15.11
N PHE A 16 2.45 0.13 -14.33
CA PHE A 16 2.14 1.54 -14.54
C PHE A 16 3.41 2.33 -14.89
N PRO A 17 3.33 3.32 -15.80
CA PRO A 17 4.43 4.23 -16.06
C PRO A 17 4.64 5.18 -14.86
N GLY A 18 5.85 5.75 -14.75
CA GLY A 18 6.23 6.62 -13.63
C GLY A 18 5.49 7.97 -13.53
N SER A 19 4.65 8.31 -14.51
CA SER A 19 3.78 9.50 -14.46
C SER A 19 2.47 9.27 -13.69
N VAL A 20 2.18 8.04 -13.28
CA VAL A 20 0.94 7.70 -12.57
C VAL A 20 1.12 7.95 -11.08
N HIS A 21 0.16 8.64 -10.46
CA HIS A 21 0.16 8.86 -9.01
C HIS A 21 0.12 7.53 -8.23
N ASP A 22 0.96 7.42 -7.20
CA ASP A 22 1.09 6.21 -6.40
C ASP A 22 -0.23 5.79 -5.72
N ALA A 23 -1.06 6.75 -5.31
CA ALA A 23 -2.40 6.48 -4.77
C ALA A 23 -3.31 5.77 -5.79
N TYR A 24 -3.20 6.12 -7.08
CA TYR A 24 -3.94 5.43 -8.15
C TYR A 24 -3.42 4.01 -8.35
N VAL A 25 -2.09 3.82 -8.35
CA VAL A 25 -1.47 2.49 -8.46
C VAL A 25 -1.90 1.58 -7.32
N MET A 26 -1.92 2.11 -6.09
CA MET A 26 -2.33 1.38 -4.90
C MET A 26 -3.81 0.99 -4.94
N ARG A 27 -4.70 1.91 -5.33
CA ARG A 27 -6.13 1.63 -5.50
C ARG A 27 -6.42 0.58 -6.57
N ASN A 28 -5.57 0.48 -7.60
CA ASN A 28 -5.66 -0.52 -8.66
C ASN A 28 -4.81 -1.78 -8.39
N SER A 29 -4.49 -2.05 -7.12
CA SER A 29 -3.79 -3.26 -6.69
C SER A 29 -4.64 -4.12 -5.76
N SER A 30 -4.16 -5.30 -5.39
CA SER A 30 -4.80 -6.14 -4.37
C SER A 30 -4.58 -5.65 -2.93
N ILE A 31 -3.74 -4.62 -2.71
CA ILE A 31 -3.37 -4.14 -1.37
C ILE A 31 -4.61 -3.75 -0.55
N PRO A 32 -5.56 -2.94 -1.05
CA PRO A 32 -6.72 -2.54 -0.24
C PRO A 32 -7.52 -3.73 0.27
N TYR A 33 -7.79 -4.70 -0.61
CA TYR A 33 -8.52 -5.92 -0.26
C TYR A 33 -7.79 -6.75 0.81
N VAL A 34 -6.48 -6.95 0.65
CA VAL A 34 -5.66 -7.70 1.61
C VAL A 34 -5.59 -6.98 2.95
N MET A 35 -5.38 -5.66 2.94
CA MET A 35 -5.28 -4.86 4.15
C MET A 35 -6.61 -4.79 4.92
N GLU A 36 -7.75 -4.72 4.22
CA GLU A 36 -9.08 -4.81 4.82
C GLU A 36 -9.28 -6.14 5.57
N GLN A 37 -8.83 -7.26 4.99
CA GLN A 37 -8.89 -8.57 5.67
C GLN A 37 -7.93 -8.65 6.87
N LEU A 38 -6.79 -7.98 6.78
CA LEU A 38 -5.77 -7.95 7.83
C LEU A 38 -6.06 -6.95 8.96
N GLN A 39 -7.09 -6.11 8.86
CA GLN A 39 -7.42 -5.15 9.93
C GLN A 39 -7.65 -5.81 11.28
N ARG A 40 -8.22 -7.02 11.30
CA ARG A 40 -8.44 -7.78 12.54
C ARG A 40 -7.13 -8.17 13.23
N HIS A 41 -6.03 -8.19 12.49
CA HIS A 41 -4.69 -8.53 12.95
C HIS A 41 -3.86 -7.31 13.37
N ARG A 42 -4.46 -6.11 13.43
CA ARG A 42 -3.76 -4.87 13.83
C ARG A 42 -2.50 -4.63 12.98
N VAL A 43 -2.67 -4.73 11.66
CA VAL A 43 -1.62 -4.45 10.68
C VAL A 43 -1.90 -3.10 10.04
N TRP A 44 -0.87 -2.27 9.94
CA TRP A 44 -0.92 -0.98 9.26
C TRP A 44 0.12 -0.93 8.15
N LEU A 45 -0.25 -0.32 7.04
CA LEU A 45 0.67 0.12 6.01
C LEU A 45 1.06 1.57 6.32
N LEU A 46 2.34 1.89 6.16
CA LEU A 46 2.84 3.27 6.25
C LEU A 46 2.99 3.81 4.84
N GLY A 47 2.26 4.89 4.54
CA GLY A 47 2.30 5.61 3.27
C GLY A 47 2.93 6.99 3.40
N ASP A 48 3.20 7.63 2.27
CA ASP A 48 3.55 9.05 2.22
C ASP A 48 2.29 9.94 2.16
N SER A 49 2.44 11.26 2.32
CA SER A 49 1.33 12.22 2.31
C SER A 49 0.45 12.22 1.05
N GLY A 50 0.86 11.53 -0.02
CA GLY A 50 0.09 11.37 -1.25
C GLY A 50 -1.06 10.37 -1.14
N TYR A 51 -1.10 9.54 -0.09
CA TYR A 51 -2.16 8.56 0.11
C TYR A 51 -3.29 9.06 1.03
N PRO A 52 -4.54 8.60 0.82
CA PRO A 52 -5.64 8.92 1.72
C PRO A 52 -5.43 8.25 3.09
N ASN A 53 -5.85 8.90 4.16
CA ASN A 53 -5.84 8.29 5.49
C ASN A 53 -6.95 7.23 5.59
N LEU A 54 -6.58 5.97 5.83
CA LEU A 54 -7.50 4.84 5.96
C LEU A 54 -7.27 4.13 7.29
N SER A 55 -8.24 3.35 7.75
CA SER A 55 -8.16 2.63 9.03
C SER A 55 -7.00 1.61 9.10
N TRP A 56 -6.41 1.23 7.96
CA TRP A 56 -5.23 0.37 7.83
C TRP A 56 -4.02 1.05 7.15
N LEU A 57 -4.15 2.33 6.76
CA LEU A 57 -3.08 3.09 6.11
C LEU A 57 -2.81 4.37 6.90
N LEU A 58 -1.61 4.46 7.47
CA LEU A 58 -1.14 5.62 8.19
C LEU A 58 -0.33 6.50 7.24
N THR A 59 -0.68 7.78 7.19
CA THR A 59 -0.12 8.80 6.31
C THR A 59 0.47 9.96 7.11
#